data_AF-A0A3B7PYS8-F1
#
_entry.id   AF-A0A3B7PYS8-F1
#
_cell.length_a   1.000
_cell.length_b   1.000
_cell.length_c   1.000
_cell.angle_alpha   90.00
_cell.angle_beta   90.00
_cell.angle_gamma   90.00
#
_symmetry.space_group_name_H-M   'P 1'
#
loop_
_entity.id
_entity.type
_entity.pdbx_description
1 polymer ?
#
loop_
_entity_poly.entity_id
_entity_poly.type
_entity_poly.pdbx_seq_one_letter_code
_entity_poly.pdbx_strand_id
1 'polypeptide(L)'
;MLEGLADDFFEAKIICSCEPAADEQGRKTVQTSYLVKLEAESEDEQFEPADYLYPIQCIETILKGKEWSEASIHFTPKSARFAWA
;
A
#
# COMPACT_ATOMS: atom_id res chain seq x y z
N MET A 1 -2.34 4.67 -12.72
CA MET A 1 -2.94 3.34 -12.88
C MET A 1 -2.02 2.36 -12.19
N LEU A 2 -2.53 1.44 -11.37
CA LEU A 2 -1.69 0.39 -10.78
C LEU A 2 -1.40 -0.63 -11.87
N GLU A 3 -0.15 -0.74 -12.30
CA GLU A 3 0.21 -1.67 -13.38
C GLU A 3 -0.13 -3.11 -12.99
N GLY A 4 -0.80 -3.82 -13.92
CA GLY A 4 -1.30 -5.17 -13.69
C GLY A 4 -2.75 -5.24 -13.18
N LEU A 5 -3.38 -4.11 -12.84
CA LEU A 5 -4.79 -4.06 -12.50
C LEU A 5 -5.61 -3.50 -13.67
N ALA A 6 -6.78 -4.09 -13.95
CA ALA A 6 -7.73 -3.55 -14.92
C ALA A 6 -8.20 -2.15 -14.48
N ASP A 7 -8.78 -1.35 -15.39
CA ASP A 7 -9.22 0.02 -15.08
C ASP A 7 -10.62 0.10 -14.46
N ASP A 8 -11.34 -1.01 -14.39
CA ASP A 8 -12.76 -1.11 -14.00
C ASP A 8 -12.99 -1.51 -12.53
N PHE A 9 -11.93 -1.54 -11.72
CA PHE A 9 -12.05 -1.78 -10.28
C PHE A 9 -12.73 -0.62 -9.54
N PHE A 10 -13.37 -0.94 -8.42
CA PHE A 10 -13.97 0.05 -7.54
C PHE A 10 -12.92 0.78 -6.69
N GLU A 11 -12.11 0.01 -5.94
CA GLU A 11 -11.04 0.55 -5.09
C GLU A 11 -9.85 -0.42 -5.03
N ALA A 12 -8.63 0.09 -5.06
CA ALA A 12 -7.43 -0.68 -4.75
C ALA A 12 -6.68 -0.04 -3.59
N LYS A 13 -6.03 -0.83 -2.75
CA LYS A 13 -5.31 -0.38 -1.57
C LYS A 13 -3.92 -1.01 -1.53
N ILE A 14 -2.95 -0.19 -1.21
CA ILE A 14 -1.63 -0.65 -0.79
C ILE A 14 -1.53 -0.34 0.69
N ILE A 15 -1.35 -1.36 1.53
CA ILE A 15 -1.22 -1.23 2.98
C ILE A 15 0.21 -1.61 3.35
N CYS A 16 0.88 -0.74 4.08
CA CYS A 16 2.22 -0.96 4.60
C CYS A 16 2.15 -0.99 6.12
N SER A 17 2.67 -2.03 6.73
CA SER A 17 2.83 -2.13 8.18
C SER A 17 4.31 -2.21 8.55
N CYS A 18 4.71 -1.40 9.53
CA CYS A 18 6.05 -1.41 10.08
C CYS A 18 6.04 -2.21 11.38
N GLU A 19 6.98 -3.13 11.54
CA GLU A 19 7.22 -3.69 12.86
C GLU A 19 7.70 -2.59 13.82
N PRO A 20 7.15 -2.52 15.04
CA PRO A 20 7.47 -1.45 15.99
C PRO A 20 8.92 -1.54 16.50
N ALA A 21 9.50 -2.74 16.52
CA ALA A 21 10.88 -2.96 16.90
C ALA A 21 11.76 -3.10 15.67
N ALA A 22 12.87 -2.36 15.64
CA ALA A 22 13.95 -2.65 14.73
C ALA A 22 14.70 -3.90 15.20
N ASP A 23 15.35 -4.61 14.27
CA ASP A 23 16.20 -5.74 14.60
C ASP A 23 17.48 -5.30 15.34
N GLU A 24 18.33 -6.26 15.71
CA GLU A 24 19.60 -6.02 16.41
C GLU A 24 20.57 -5.08 15.65
N GLN A 25 20.32 -4.82 14.36
CA GLN A 25 21.10 -3.96 13.50
C GLN A 25 20.41 -2.62 13.23
N GLY A 26 19.26 -2.36 13.87
CA GLY A 26 18.47 -1.15 13.68
C GLY A 26 17.66 -1.13 12.38
N ARG A 27 17.49 -2.26 11.71
CA ARG A 27 16.68 -2.38 10.48
C ARG A 27 15.22 -2.56 10.85
N LYS A 28 14.33 -1.90 10.12
CA LYS A 28 12.88 -2.05 10.26
C LYS A 28 12.34 -2.94 9.15
N THR A 29 11.52 -3.92 9.52
CA THR A 29 10.77 -4.73 8.55
C THR A 29 9.50 -3.97 8.18
N VAL A 30 9.26 -3.84 6.88
CA VAL A 30 8.00 -3.32 6.34
C VAL A 30 7.33 -4.42 5.55
N GLN A 31 6.10 -4.75 5.92
CA GLN A 31 5.26 -5.66 5.16
C GLN A 31 4.31 -4.84 4.29
N THR A 32 4.07 -5.30 3.06
CA THR A 32 3.20 -4.62 2.11
C THR A 32 2.16 -5.58 1.56
N SER A 33 0.91 -5.17 1.63
CA SER A 33 -0.25 -5.90 1.12
C SER A 33 -0.94 -5.11 0.03
N TYR A 34 -1.40 -5.82 -0.99
CA TYR A 34 -2.06 -5.28 -2.18
C TYR A 34 -3.47 -5.85 -2.25
N LEU A 35 -4.46 -4.98 -2.11
CA LEU A 35 -5.86 -5.37 -2.04
C LEU A 35 -6.66 -4.66 -3.12
N VAL A 36 -7.66 -5.32 -3.68
CA VAL A 36 -8.61 -4.74 -4.64
C VAL A 36 -10.03 -5.13 -4.31
N LYS A 37 -10.94 -4.19 -4.50
CA LYS A 37 -12.38 -4.40 -4.62
C LYS A 37 -12.80 -4.14 -6.04
N LEU A 38 -13.42 -5.13 -6.67
CA LEU A 38 -13.97 -4.99 -8.01
C LEU A 38 -15.29 -4.22 -7.99
N GLU A 39 -16.10 -4.40 -6.95
CA GLU A 39 -17.40 -3.74 -6.77
C GLU A 39 -17.49 -3.14 -5.36
N ALA A 40 -18.39 -2.17 -5.14
CA ALA A 40 -18.51 -1.49 -3.84
C ALA A 40 -18.79 -2.45 -2.67
N GLU A 41 -19.62 -3.47 -2.92
CA GLU A 41 -20.04 -4.45 -1.93
C GLU A 41 -19.18 -5.72 -1.91
N SER A 42 -18.12 -5.81 -2.75
CA SER A 42 -17.24 -6.97 -2.75
C SER A 42 -16.29 -6.96 -1.55
N GLU A 43 -15.81 -8.15 -1.19
CA GLU A 43 -14.69 -8.29 -0.26
C GLU A 43 -13.38 -7.79 -0.90
N ASP A 44 -12.39 -7.50 -0.07
CA ASP A 44 -11.04 -7.19 -0.53
C ASP A 44 -10.35 -8.49 -1.00
N GLU A 45 -9.88 -8.50 -2.24
CA GLU A 45 -9.12 -9.60 -2.84
C GLU A 45 -7.64 -9.22 -2.94
N GLN A 46 -6.73 -10.18 -2.81
CA GLN A 46 -5.31 -9.94 -3.07
C GLN A 46 -5.04 -9.88 -4.57
N PHE A 47 -4.25 -8.89 -4.99
CA PHE A 47 -3.70 -8.84 -6.33
C PHE A 47 -2.18 -8.69 -6.27
N GLU A 48 -1.50 -9.15 -7.31
CA GLU A 48 -0.05 -8.95 -7.45
C GLU A 48 0.18 -7.86 -8.51
N PRO A 49 0.83 -6.74 -8.14
CA PRO A 49 1.13 -5.69 -9.11
C PRO A 49 2.20 -6.17 -10.10
N ALA A 50 2.19 -5.62 -11.32
CA ALA A 50 3.19 -5.96 -12.34
C ALA A 50 4.60 -5.49 -11.96
N ASP A 51 4.70 -4.41 -11.19
CA ASP A 51 5.94 -3.97 -10.53
C ASP A 51 5.67 -3.49 -9.09
N TYR A 52 6.73 -3.52 -8.27
CA TYR A 52 6.69 -3.05 -6.89
C TYR A 52 7.36 -1.67 -6.70
N LEU A 53 7.67 -0.95 -7.79
CA LEU A 53 8.40 0.31 -7.73
C LEU A 53 7.60 1.40 -7.02
N TYR A 54 6.33 1.53 -7.38
CA TYR A 54 5.46 2.54 -6.79
C TYR A 54 5.28 2.35 -5.26
N PRO A 55 5.03 1.12 -4.76
CA PRO A 55 5.02 0.80 -3.33
C PRO A 55 6.32 1.19 -2.61
N ILE A 56 7.47 0.80 -3.16
CA ILE A 56 8.77 1.05 -2.53
C ILE A 56 9.03 2.57 -2.44
N GLN A 57 8.82 3.32 -3.53
CA GLN A 57 9.04 4.76 -3.54
C GLN A 57 8.09 5.52 -2.62
N CYS A 58 6.83 5.06 -2.57
CA CYS A 58 5.85 5.61 -1.65
C CYS A 58 6.27 5.37 -0.21
N ILE A 59 6.60 4.12 0.14
CA ILE A 59 7.14 3.75 1.45
C ILE A 59 8.32 4.68 1.77
N GLU A 60 9.40 4.68 0.99
CA GLU A 60 10.58 5.51 1.24
C GLU A 60 10.27 6.99 1.50
N THR A 61 9.36 7.56 0.70
CA THR A 61 8.94 8.97 0.83
C THR A 61 8.11 9.20 2.09
N ILE A 62 7.18 8.30 2.38
CA ILE A 62 6.27 8.35 3.54
C ILE A 62 7.04 8.12 4.85
N LEU A 63 8.00 7.20 4.84
CA LEU A 63 8.74 6.77 6.04
C LEU A 63 9.79 7.79 6.47
N LYS A 64 10.18 8.70 5.57
CA LYS A 64 11.29 9.60 5.82
C LYS A 64 10.99 10.56 6.98
N GLY A 65 11.65 10.31 8.12
CA GLY A 65 11.60 11.18 9.29
C GLY A 65 10.28 11.16 10.07
N LYS A 66 9.49 10.09 9.94
CA LYS A 66 8.21 9.89 10.65
C LYS A 66 8.24 8.63 11.51
N GLU A 67 7.60 8.69 12.67
CA GLU A 67 7.19 7.50 13.42
C GLU A 67 5.78 7.12 12.99
N TRP A 68 5.60 5.88 12.57
CA TRP A 68 4.35 5.34 12.05
C TRP A 68 4.35 3.81 12.25
N SER A 69 3.17 3.23 12.42
CA SER A 69 2.96 1.78 12.46
C SER A 69 2.30 1.27 11.20
N GLU A 70 1.38 2.05 10.63
CA GLU A 70 0.68 1.71 9.40
C GLU A 70 0.53 2.92 8.47
N ALA A 71 0.67 2.66 7.17
CA ALA A 71 0.43 3.63 6.12
C ALA A 71 -0.33 2.98 4.97
N SER A 72 -1.28 3.69 4.37
CA SER A 72 -2.04 3.16 3.23
C SER A 72 -2.21 4.17 2.12
N ILE A 73 -2.26 3.67 0.89
CA ILE A 73 -2.66 4.43 -0.29
C ILE A 73 -3.88 3.75 -0.88
N HIS A 74 -4.93 4.53 -1.06
CA HIS A 74 -6.19 4.11 -1.67
C HIS A 74 -6.27 4.70 -3.07
N PHE A 75 -6.62 3.86 -4.04
CA PHE A 75 -6.78 4.22 -5.44
C PHE A 75 -8.21 3.97 -5.84
N THR A 76 -8.76 4.91 -6.60
CA THR A 76 -9.93 4.71 -7.44
C THR A 76 -9.51 5.00 -8.88
N PRO A 77 -10.33 4.66 -9.89
CA PRO A 77 -10.05 5.05 -11.28
C PRO A 77 -9.84 6.57 -11.48
N LYS A 78 -10.30 7.41 -10.54
CA LYS A 78 -10.26 8.87 -10.67
C LYS A 78 -9.25 9.56 -9.75
N SER A 79 -8.77 8.91 -8.70
CA SER A 79 -7.96 9.57 -7.68
C SER A 79 -7.11 8.58 -6.87
N ALA A 80 -6.08 9.11 -6.23
CA ALA A 80 -5.35 8.43 -5.18
C ALA A 80 -5.39 9.26 -3.90
N ARG A 81 -5.54 8.60 -2.75
CA ARG A 81 -5.55 9.23 -1.43
C ARG A 81 -4.61 8.48 -0.49
N PHE A 82 -3.87 9.24 0.29
CA PHE A 82 -2.95 8.74 1.29
C PHE A 82 -3.54 8.82 2.71
N ALA A 83 -3.18 7.87 3.59
CA ALA A 83 -3.57 7.85 5.00
C ALA A 83 -2.48 7.23 5.90
N TRP A 84 -2.46 7.66 7.17
CA TRP A 84 -1.64 7.11 8.26
C TRP A 84 -2.54 6.62 9.40
N ALA A 85 -2.09 5.58 10.10
CA ALA A 85 -2.65 5.12 11.38
C ALA A 85 -1.55 4.82 12.41
#